data_AF-A0A0D2KE04-F1
#
_entry.id   AF-A0A0D2KE04-F1
#
_cell.length_a   1.000
_cell.length_b   1.000
_cell.length_c   1.000
_cell.angle_alpha   90.00
_cell.angle_beta   90.00
_cell.angle_gamma   90.00
#
_symmetry.space_group_name_H-M   'P 1'
#
loop_
_entity.id
_entity.type
_entity.pdbx_description
1 polymer ?
#
loop_
_entity_poly.entity_id
_entity_poly.type
_entity_poly.pdbx_seq_one_letter_code
_entity_poly.pdbx_strand_id
1 'polypeptide(L)'
;MSSWTTLPWSWKLEDVQAVLNIIVTAISGIAIFVLTRCYWSLSARVAAQGKVVPVSFLLTLNTPGEAIDVLLLLKSHVIQHWNIVSQSLIVISLSITTILSGPIAKYSTRLTHVVVQTEVNGLLAGRTDNSIPDSQVAWNLTQMSLDHANFPIDELLDYLPDTSKLWVDRLDEWNNSWSMTCEPVSHVGIDHGNYDSADFYTNATLIKDLLICMYAANYSDWDEASGPFGTYRTVNMSMASLHLHNAPKNDSDDYAPCRFGQGAVGSAFYTRVDCALRLTNNRIQDPAWIAFPDIGDVFNIHSSMVGNYFTRFKQESMAGDEISVISPRDLQRFYPTYMVTKDTQLKRPVQRKISVKVVAVQLSNGFIAVFSILALFICLGGAAHVLLLFRNRGAMDLLPQSKLDWLLECIISRSPSRSGVDSRGPIPSRVADAGAVVPLHISAGKKRAQFEAAVYSTMWTGDVDQLPDSPDIHAQPSELPDKGVEPRQSSASGLLKSQRTTPGRGTEEAVRAESVGSG
;
A
#
# COMPACT_ATOMS: atom_id res chain seq x y z
N MET A 1 -13.22 -17.37 10.48
CA MET A 1 -12.29 -16.61 11.34
C MET A 1 -11.26 -15.93 10.44
N SER A 2 -11.06 -14.60 10.56
CA SER A 2 -10.19 -13.88 9.61
C SER A 2 -8.73 -14.31 9.76
N SER A 3 -8.12 -14.75 8.66
CA SER A 3 -6.73 -15.24 8.61
C SER A 3 -5.66 -14.12 8.70
N TRP A 4 -6.06 -12.89 8.98
CA TRP A 4 -5.22 -11.70 8.87
C TRP A 4 -5.43 -10.79 10.08
N THR A 5 -4.35 -10.19 10.57
CA THR A 5 -4.34 -9.18 11.62
C THR A 5 -4.03 -7.82 11.00
N THR A 6 -4.88 -6.82 11.23
CA THR A 6 -4.69 -5.44 10.76
C THR A 6 -3.71 -4.72 11.67
N LEU A 7 -2.64 -4.15 11.11
CA LEU A 7 -1.70 -3.29 11.82
C LEU A 7 -2.21 -1.84 11.90
N PRO A 8 -1.69 -1.01 12.81
CA PRO A 8 -2.03 0.40 12.86
C PRO A 8 -1.79 1.09 11.51
N TRP A 9 -2.76 1.90 11.06
CA TRP A 9 -2.76 2.53 9.73
C TRP A 9 -1.61 3.53 9.50
N SER A 10 -0.89 3.93 10.57
CA SER A 10 0.30 4.76 10.47
C SER A 10 1.51 4.06 9.84
N TRP A 11 1.47 2.72 9.74
CA TRP A 11 2.57 1.92 9.18
C TRP A 11 2.43 1.80 7.66
N LYS A 12 3.48 2.20 6.94
CA LYS A 12 3.57 1.96 5.49
C LYS A 12 3.90 0.50 5.22
N LEU A 13 3.41 -0.04 4.11
CA LEU A 13 3.68 -1.42 3.69
C LEU A 13 5.17 -1.70 3.58
N GLU A 14 5.92 -0.77 2.99
CA GLU A 14 7.37 -0.88 2.79
C GLU A 14 8.12 -1.01 4.12
N ASP A 15 7.74 -0.18 5.11
CA ASP A 15 8.34 -0.21 6.45
C ASP A 15 8.04 -1.53 7.16
N VAL A 16 6.79 -2.02 7.08
CA VAL A 16 6.41 -3.32 7.65
C VAL A 16 7.20 -4.45 6.99
N GLN A 17 7.32 -4.44 5.66
CA GLN A 17 8.07 -5.46 4.93
C GLN A 17 9.57 -5.44 5.28
N ALA A 18 10.16 -4.25 5.43
CA ALA A 18 11.55 -4.10 5.84
C ALA A 18 11.78 -4.62 7.27
N VAL A 19 10.90 -4.26 8.21
CA VAL A 19 10.97 -4.74 9.60
C VAL A 19 10.81 -6.26 9.66
N LEU A 20 9.85 -6.83 8.93
CA LEU A 20 9.67 -8.28 8.85
C LEU A 20 10.88 -8.98 8.27
N ASN A 21 11.48 -8.43 7.20
CA ASN A 21 12.68 -8.97 6.59
C ASN A 21 13.85 -9.09 7.60
N ILE A 22 14.05 -8.04 8.42
CA ILE A 22 15.05 -8.01 9.49
C ILE A 22 14.72 -9.04 10.57
N ILE A 23 13.46 -9.12 11.01
CA ILE A 23 13.03 -10.07 12.04
C ILE A 23 13.24 -11.52 11.57
N VAL A 24 12.83 -11.85 10.34
CA VAL A 24 12.99 -13.20 9.77
C VAL A 24 14.47 -13.59 9.71
N THR A 25 15.32 -12.67 9.25
CA THR A 25 16.77 -12.86 9.16
C THR A 25 17.40 -13.07 10.54
N ALA A 26 17.07 -12.21 11.51
CA ALA A 26 17.61 -12.28 12.86
C ALA A 26 17.18 -13.56 13.59
N ILE A 27 15.89 -13.91 13.53
CA ILE A 27 15.35 -15.13 14.15
C ILE A 27 16.00 -16.37 13.53
N SER A 28 16.16 -16.41 12.20
CA SER A 28 16.80 -17.54 11.51
C SER A 28 18.27 -17.68 11.91
N GLY A 29 19.02 -16.57 11.98
CA GLY A 29 20.42 -16.59 12.45
C GLY A 29 20.57 -17.06 13.89
N ILE A 30 19.71 -16.59 14.80
CA ILE A 30 19.69 -17.02 16.20
C ILE A 30 19.30 -18.51 16.30
N ALA A 31 18.33 -18.97 15.51
CA ALA A 31 17.93 -20.37 15.47
C ALA A 31 19.09 -21.28 15.05
N ILE A 32 19.83 -20.94 13.99
CA ILE A 32 21.01 -21.68 13.55
C ILE A 32 22.03 -21.75 14.70
N PHE A 33 22.32 -20.61 15.34
CA PHE A 33 23.28 -20.55 16.45
C PHE A 33 22.87 -21.44 17.64
N VAL A 34 21.64 -21.30 18.12
CA VAL A 34 21.14 -22.06 19.27
C VAL A 34 21.11 -23.56 18.98
N LEU A 35 20.61 -23.96 17.82
CA LEU A 35 20.53 -25.37 17.45
C LEU A 35 21.92 -25.98 17.34
N THR A 36 22.86 -25.34 16.65
CA THR A 36 24.20 -25.89 16.53
C THR A 36 24.90 -25.98 17.88
N ARG A 37 24.70 -25.01 18.78
CA ARG A 37 25.21 -25.07 20.16
C ARG A 37 24.56 -26.18 20.99
N CYS A 38 23.26 -26.46 20.79
CA CYS A 38 22.58 -27.57 21.45
C CYS A 38 23.08 -28.94 20.97
N TYR A 39 23.26 -29.13 19.65
CA TYR A 39 23.83 -30.36 19.11
C TYR A 39 25.26 -30.59 19.61
N TRP A 40 26.07 -29.53 19.61
CA TRP A 40 27.42 -29.59 20.14
C TRP A 40 27.45 -29.98 21.62
N SER A 41 26.64 -29.34 22.47
CA SER A 41 26.64 -29.62 23.91
C SER A 41 26.14 -31.03 24.23
N LEU A 42 25.19 -31.56 23.44
CA LEU A 42 24.74 -32.95 23.54
C LEU A 42 25.87 -33.92 23.23
N SER A 43 26.59 -33.73 22.12
CA SER A 43 27.71 -34.57 21.73
C SER A 43 28.87 -34.50 22.71
N ALA A 44 29.22 -33.29 23.17
CA ALA A 44 30.26 -33.07 24.15
C ALA A 44 29.95 -33.78 25.48
N ARG A 45 28.68 -33.80 25.90
CA ARG A 45 28.25 -34.56 27.08
C ARG A 45 28.45 -36.06 26.93
N VAL A 46 28.20 -36.63 25.75
CA VAL A 46 28.44 -38.06 25.50
C VAL A 46 29.95 -38.35 25.53
N ALA A 47 30.76 -37.47 24.97
CA ALA A 47 32.22 -37.59 24.98
C ALA A 47 32.80 -37.51 26.40
N ALA A 48 32.29 -36.57 27.21
CA ALA A 48 32.71 -36.41 28.61
C ALA A 48 32.40 -37.63 29.49
N GLN A 49 31.46 -38.50 29.09
CA GLN A 49 31.18 -39.76 29.79
C GLN A 49 32.21 -40.86 29.48
N GLY A 50 33.29 -40.57 28.75
CA GLY A 50 34.33 -41.54 28.40
C GLY A 50 33.88 -42.59 27.38
N LYS A 51 32.72 -42.39 26.74
CA LYS A 51 32.24 -43.26 25.67
C LYS A 51 32.96 -42.89 24.38
N VAL A 52 33.30 -43.88 23.56
CA VAL A 52 33.83 -43.66 22.22
C VAL A 52 32.75 -42.97 21.38
N VAL A 53 32.93 -41.68 21.12
CA VAL A 53 32.01 -40.88 20.31
C VAL A 53 32.50 -40.90 18.86
N PRO A 54 31.68 -41.32 17.89
CA PRO A 54 32.04 -41.22 16.49
C PRO A 54 32.32 -39.75 16.14
N VAL A 55 33.35 -39.49 15.34
CA VAL A 55 33.73 -38.13 14.87
C VAL A 55 32.53 -37.39 14.27
N SER A 56 31.61 -38.14 13.67
CA SER A 56 30.35 -37.69 13.09
C SER A 56 29.48 -36.89 14.10
N PHE A 57 29.51 -37.21 15.40
CA PHE A 57 28.77 -36.47 16.44
C PHE A 57 29.44 -35.16 16.84
N LEU A 58 30.75 -35.02 16.65
CA LEU A 58 31.48 -33.79 16.97
C LEU A 58 31.39 -32.75 15.84
N LEU A 59 30.91 -33.17 14.67
CA LEU A 59 30.76 -32.30 13.51
C LEU A 59 29.57 -31.35 13.70
N THR A 60 29.86 -30.08 13.92
CA THR A 60 28.86 -29.01 13.97
C THR A 60 28.86 -28.24 12.67
N LEU A 61 27.69 -28.09 12.06
CA LEU A 61 27.48 -27.36 10.82
C LEU A 61 26.90 -25.99 11.15
N ASN A 62 27.60 -24.91 10.78
CA ASN A 62 27.17 -23.54 11.04
C ASN A 62 26.79 -22.79 9.77
N THR A 63 27.20 -23.30 8.61
CA THR A 63 26.98 -22.66 7.32
C THR A 63 26.32 -23.63 6.34
N PRO A 64 25.54 -23.13 5.36
CA PRO A 64 24.94 -23.97 4.34
C PRO A 64 26.00 -24.66 3.46
N GLY A 65 27.16 -24.02 3.24
CA GLY A 65 28.28 -24.62 2.50
C GLY A 65 28.80 -25.89 3.18
N GLU A 66 29.09 -25.81 4.48
CA GLU A 66 29.50 -26.99 5.27
C GLU A 66 28.46 -28.10 5.23
N ALA A 67 27.16 -27.75 5.27
CA ALA A 67 26.08 -28.73 5.24
C ALA A 67 25.99 -29.46 3.88
N ILE A 68 26.18 -28.75 2.76
CA ILE A 68 26.15 -29.34 1.42
C ILE A 68 27.36 -30.25 1.20
N ASP A 69 28.56 -29.80 1.57
CA ASP A 69 29.79 -30.59 1.44
C ASP A 69 29.68 -31.92 2.20
N VAL A 70 29.12 -31.88 3.40
CA VAL A 70 28.92 -33.06 4.25
C VAL A 70 27.85 -33.98 3.68
N LEU A 71 26.73 -33.45 3.17
CA LEU A 71 25.72 -34.26 2.49
C LEU A 71 26.28 -34.96 1.24
N LEU A 72 27.12 -34.29 0.45
CA LEU A 72 27.78 -34.87 -0.72
C LEU A 72 28.78 -35.96 -0.32
N LEU A 73 29.53 -35.76 0.77
CA LEU A 73 30.44 -36.77 1.34
C LEU A 73 29.70 -38.01 1.85
N LEU A 74 28.51 -37.84 2.45
CA LEU A 74 27.72 -38.93 3.01
C LEU A 74 26.97 -39.78 1.97
N LYS A 75 27.08 -39.49 0.66
CA LYS A 75 26.28 -40.01 -0.48
C LYS A 75 25.62 -41.39 -0.30
N SER A 76 26.34 -42.42 0.15
CA SER A 76 25.82 -43.79 0.32
C SER A 76 25.53 -44.22 1.76
N HIS A 77 25.87 -43.42 2.77
CA HIS A 77 25.76 -43.75 4.21
C HIS A 77 24.85 -42.80 5.00
N VAL A 78 24.01 -42.03 4.29
CA VAL A 78 23.06 -41.06 4.86
C VAL A 78 22.19 -41.66 5.98
N ILE A 79 21.72 -42.89 5.81
CA ILE A 79 20.82 -43.56 6.77
C ILE A 79 21.53 -43.83 8.11
N GLN A 80 22.84 -44.07 8.10
CA GLN A 80 23.61 -44.40 9.30
C GLN A 80 23.89 -43.16 10.18
N HIS A 81 23.72 -41.95 9.63
CA HIS A 81 24.05 -40.68 10.28
C HIS A 81 22.88 -39.68 10.30
N TRP A 82 21.69 -40.15 10.65
CA TRP A 82 20.45 -39.34 10.64
C TRP A 82 20.55 -38.00 11.38
N ASN A 83 21.31 -37.92 12.47
CA ASN A 83 21.49 -36.67 13.22
C ASN A 83 22.19 -35.57 12.39
N ILE A 84 23.20 -35.95 11.60
CA ILE A 84 23.95 -35.01 10.75
C ILE A 84 23.07 -34.55 9.60
N VAL A 85 22.30 -35.48 9.03
CA VAL A 85 21.33 -35.18 7.98
C VAL A 85 20.28 -34.19 8.50
N SER A 86 19.73 -34.43 9.69
CA SER A 86 18.78 -33.53 10.34
C SER A 86 19.36 -32.14 10.58
N GLN A 87 20.57 -32.05 11.15
CA GLN A 87 21.25 -30.76 11.36
C GLN A 87 21.49 -30.03 10.03
N SER A 88 21.96 -30.74 9.01
CA SER A 88 22.20 -30.19 7.68
C SER A 88 20.91 -29.63 7.07
N LEU A 89 19.82 -30.40 7.11
CA LEU A 89 18.52 -29.99 6.58
C LEU A 89 17.98 -28.75 7.29
N ILE A 90 18.12 -28.66 8.62
CA ILE A 90 17.65 -27.49 9.37
C ILE A 90 18.49 -26.25 9.03
N VAL A 91 19.82 -26.36 8.99
CA VAL A 91 20.71 -25.23 8.63
C VAL A 91 20.45 -24.74 7.21
N ILE A 92 20.28 -25.66 6.25
CA ILE A 92 19.92 -25.31 4.87
C ILE A 92 18.54 -24.63 4.81
N SER A 93 17.53 -25.19 5.48
CA SER A 93 16.17 -24.63 5.47
C SER A 93 16.11 -23.23 6.09
N LEU A 94 16.79 -22.99 7.21
CA LEU A 94 16.87 -21.67 7.85
C LEU A 94 17.71 -20.68 7.03
N SER A 95 18.75 -21.15 6.34
CA SER A 95 19.55 -20.32 5.43
C SER A 95 18.72 -19.89 4.21
N ILE A 96 17.96 -20.82 3.61
CA ILE A 96 17.02 -20.52 2.53
C ILE A 96 15.95 -19.54 3.01
N THR A 97 15.41 -19.73 4.21
CA THR A 97 14.43 -18.81 4.81
C THR A 97 15.02 -17.40 4.98
N THR A 98 16.29 -17.29 5.36
CA THR A 98 17.01 -16.01 5.42
C THR A 98 17.15 -15.36 4.05
N ILE A 99 17.46 -16.12 2.99
CA ILE A 99 17.56 -15.59 1.62
C ILE A 99 16.19 -15.18 1.09
N LEU A 100 15.14 -15.95 1.42
CA LEU A 100 13.75 -15.71 1.01
C LEU A 100 13.00 -14.76 1.96
N SER A 101 13.67 -14.14 2.93
CA SER A 101 13.07 -13.26 3.93
C SER A 101 12.29 -12.10 3.30
N GLY A 102 12.82 -11.47 2.25
CA GLY A 102 12.13 -10.44 1.48
C GLY A 102 10.84 -10.93 0.81
N PRO A 103 10.89 -11.97 -0.04
CA PRO A 103 9.69 -12.61 -0.59
C PRO A 103 8.68 -13.05 0.47
N ILE A 104 9.12 -13.67 1.57
CA ILE A 104 8.25 -14.10 2.66
C ILE A 104 7.56 -12.89 3.30
N ALA A 105 8.28 -11.81 3.58
CA ALA A 105 7.70 -10.58 4.12
C ALA A 105 6.66 -9.98 3.16
N LYS A 106 6.93 -10.01 1.86
CA LYS A 106 5.98 -9.56 0.82
C LYS A 106 4.72 -10.42 0.77
N TYR A 107 4.82 -11.75 0.80
CA TYR A 107 3.66 -12.64 0.77
C TYR A 107 2.89 -12.69 2.09
N SER A 108 3.55 -12.38 3.20
CA SER A 108 2.94 -12.36 4.53
C SER A 108 2.21 -11.06 4.82
N THR A 109 2.35 -10.05 3.95
CA THR A 109 1.71 -8.75 4.07
C THR A 109 0.79 -8.46 2.89
N ARG A 110 -0.28 -7.70 3.11
CA ARG A 110 -1.11 -7.17 2.04
C ARG A 110 -1.71 -5.83 2.43
N LEU A 111 -2.03 -5.01 1.45
CA LEU A 111 -2.84 -3.81 1.65
C LEU A 111 -4.31 -4.18 1.74
N THR A 112 -5.01 -3.54 2.65
CA THR A 112 -6.46 -3.59 2.76
C THR A 112 -6.98 -2.18 3.01
N HIS A 113 -8.25 -1.93 2.70
CA HIS A 113 -8.94 -0.76 3.19
C HIS A 113 -9.62 -1.10 4.51
N VAL A 114 -9.48 -0.22 5.50
CA VAL A 114 -10.14 -0.33 6.79
C VAL A 114 -10.88 0.98 7.02
N VAL A 115 -12.10 0.88 7.51
CA VAL A 115 -12.90 2.05 7.86
C VAL A 115 -12.57 2.44 9.29
N VAL A 116 -12.02 3.63 9.48
CA VAL A 116 -11.65 4.17 10.79
C VAL A 116 -12.36 5.51 10.98
N GLN A 117 -12.93 5.72 12.16
CA GLN A 117 -13.48 7.03 12.52
C GLN A 117 -12.33 7.98 12.85
N THR A 118 -12.27 9.11 12.17
CA THR A 118 -11.25 10.14 12.38
C THR A 118 -11.84 11.53 12.23
N GLU A 119 -11.18 12.54 12.79
CA GLU A 119 -11.57 13.93 12.64
C GLU A 119 -11.18 14.39 11.23
N VAL A 120 -12.18 14.66 10.41
CA VAL A 120 -12.01 15.14 9.04
C VAL A 120 -12.38 16.61 9.01
N ASN A 121 -11.56 17.41 8.34
CA ASN A 121 -11.91 18.79 8.01
C ASN A 121 -12.95 18.78 6.90
N GLY A 122 -13.89 19.71 6.96
CA GLY A 122 -14.85 19.91 5.89
C GLY A 122 -15.50 21.28 6.02
N LEU A 123 -16.50 21.52 5.19
CA LEU A 123 -17.19 22.79 5.09
C LEU A 123 -18.65 22.59 5.48
N LEU A 124 -19.17 23.45 6.36
CA LEU A 124 -20.63 23.47 6.62
C LEU A 124 -21.36 24.13 5.45
N ALA A 125 -22.47 23.52 5.05
CA ALA A 125 -23.44 24.17 4.19
C ALA A 125 -24.00 25.40 4.90
N GLY A 126 -24.23 26.48 4.16
CA GLY A 126 -24.76 27.73 4.66
C GLY A 126 -25.65 28.43 3.63
N ARG A 127 -26.56 29.26 4.14
CA ARG A 127 -27.65 29.91 3.39
C ARG A 127 -27.25 31.16 2.58
N THR A 128 -25.97 31.46 2.47
CA THR A 128 -25.51 32.78 2.01
C THR A 128 -25.34 32.92 0.51
N ASP A 129 -25.15 31.81 -0.18
CA ASP A 129 -24.79 31.83 -1.59
C ASP A 129 -25.96 31.37 -2.47
N ASN A 130 -26.38 32.28 -3.34
CA ASN A 130 -27.58 32.09 -4.16
C ASN A 130 -27.32 31.25 -5.40
N SER A 131 -26.07 31.12 -5.86
CA SER A 131 -25.75 30.34 -7.07
C SER A 131 -24.25 30.09 -7.20
N ILE A 132 -23.88 29.06 -7.98
CA ILE A 132 -22.50 28.80 -8.36
C ILE A 132 -22.38 28.46 -9.85
N PRO A 133 -22.58 29.42 -10.76
CA PRO A 133 -22.34 29.14 -12.18
C PRO A 133 -20.88 28.72 -12.41
N ASP A 134 -20.66 27.90 -13.44
CA ASP A 134 -19.33 27.58 -13.97
C ASP A 134 -18.34 26.88 -13.02
N SER A 135 -18.83 26.04 -12.10
CA SER A 135 -17.98 25.29 -11.15
C SER A 135 -17.84 23.81 -11.47
N GLN A 136 -17.71 23.49 -12.76
CA GLN A 136 -17.62 22.12 -13.28
C GLN A 136 -16.59 21.25 -12.54
N VAL A 137 -15.40 21.81 -12.25
CA VAL A 137 -14.34 21.08 -11.53
C VAL A 137 -14.78 20.74 -10.11
N ALA A 138 -15.40 21.68 -9.40
CA ALA A 138 -15.87 21.47 -8.04
C ALA A 138 -17.04 20.48 -8.00
N TRP A 139 -18.00 20.57 -8.92
CA TRP A 139 -19.10 19.60 -9.02
C TRP A 139 -18.57 18.19 -9.30
N ASN A 140 -17.64 18.02 -10.24
CA ASN A 140 -17.08 16.71 -10.54
C ASN A 140 -16.33 16.12 -9.34
N LEU A 141 -15.50 16.92 -8.64
CA LEU A 141 -14.81 16.47 -7.43
C LEU A 141 -15.79 16.08 -6.32
N THR A 142 -16.83 16.88 -6.10
CA THR A 142 -17.89 16.57 -5.12
C THR A 142 -18.66 15.32 -5.51
N GLN A 143 -19.09 15.19 -6.76
CA GLN A 143 -19.82 14.03 -7.26
C GLN A 143 -19.01 12.75 -7.10
N MET A 144 -17.74 12.74 -7.52
CA MET A 144 -16.84 11.60 -7.32
C MET A 144 -16.65 11.26 -5.84
N SER A 145 -16.55 12.27 -4.97
CA SER A 145 -16.43 12.07 -3.53
C SER A 145 -17.67 11.39 -2.94
N LEU A 146 -18.86 11.88 -3.32
CA LEU A 146 -20.14 11.30 -2.91
C LEU A 146 -20.29 9.85 -3.43
N ASP A 147 -19.90 9.59 -4.68
CA ASP A 147 -19.98 8.27 -5.31
C ASP A 147 -19.04 7.27 -4.63
N HIS A 148 -17.81 7.68 -4.32
CA HIS A 148 -16.85 6.84 -3.58
C HIS A 148 -17.30 6.54 -2.14
N ALA A 149 -17.96 7.51 -1.50
CA ALA A 149 -18.54 7.35 -0.18
C ALA A 149 -19.80 6.46 -0.17
N ASN A 150 -20.35 6.16 -1.35
CA ASN A 150 -21.66 5.54 -1.53
C ASN A 150 -22.76 6.34 -0.79
N PHE A 151 -22.64 7.67 -0.83
CA PHE A 151 -23.61 8.56 -0.20
C PHE A 151 -24.99 8.44 -0.87
N PRO A 152 -26.09 8.33 -0.11
CA PRO A 152 -27.45 8.24 -0.64
C PRO A 152 -27.77 9.34 -1.66
N ILE A 153 -28.53 9.00 -2.71
CA ILE A 153 -28.98 9.99 -3.70
C ILE A 153 -30.29 10.67 -3.27
N ASP A 154 -30.83 10.28 -2.12
CA ASP A 154 -32.09 10.69 -1.50
C ASP A 154 -31.87 11.55 -0.25
N GLU A 155 -30.67 12.10 -0.05
CA GLU A 155 -30.36 13.01 1.07
C GLU A 155 -29.56 14.23 0.59
N LEU A 156 -29.61 15.33 1.34
CA LEU A 156 -28.74 16.50 1.14
C LEU A 156 -27.75 16.65 2.30
N LEU A 157 -26.49 16.96 1.98
CA LEU A 157 -25.44 17.11 2.97
C LEU A 157 -25.45 18.50 3.59
N ASP A 158 -25.54 18.57 4.92
CA ASP A 158 -25.29 19.81 5.67
C ASP A 158 -23.80 20.09 5.88
N TYR A 159 -22.94 19.14 5.53
CA TYR A 159 -21.50 19.17 5.72
C TYR A 159 -20.80 18.45 4.58
N LEU A 160 -19.90 19.13 3.88
CA LEU A 160 -19.05 18.55 2.85
C LEU A 160 -17.68 18.19 3.44
N PRO A 161 -17.33 16.91 3.63
CA PRO A 161 -15.98 16.53 4.00
C PRO A 161 -14.97 16.96 2.93
N ASP A 162 -13.71 17.12 3.35
CA ASP A 162 -12.59 17.28 2.42
C ASP A 162 -12.61 16.16 1.37
N THR A 163 -12.83 16.55 0.11
CA THR A 163 -12.99 15.65 -1.04
C THR A 163 -11.70 14.87 -1.35
N SER A 164 -10.55 15.26 -0.77
CA SER A 164 -9.31 14.48 -0.84
C SER A 164 -9.30 13.24 0.05
N LYS A 165 -10.26 13.11 0.98
CA LYS A 165 -10.41 11.96 1.87
C LYS A 165 -11.43 10.98 1.31
N LEU A 166 -11.12 9.68 1.39
CA LEU A 166 -12.03 8.59 1.03
C LEU A 166 -12.99 8.31 2.19
N TRP A 167 -13.84 9.28 2.53
CA TRP A 167 -14.86 9.10 3.56
C TRP A 167 -15.92 8.08 3.10
N VAL A 168 -16.67 7.54 4.06
CA VAL A 168 -17.73 6.55 3.84
C VAL A 168 -18.99 7.02 4.53
N ASP A 169 -20.11 6.91 3.84
CA ASP A 169 -21.39 7.20 4.44
C ASP A 169 -21.78 6.15 5.50
N ARG A 170 -22.25 6.64 6.65
CA ARG A 170 -22.72 5.84 7.78
C ARG A 170 -23.86 6.58 8.46
N LEU A 171 -25.07 6.07 8.34
CA LEU A 171 -26.29 6.74 8.79
C LEU A 171 -26.24 7.24 10.25
N ASP A 172 -25.45 6.63 11.14
CA ASP A 172 -25.29 7.07 12.53
C ASP A 172 -24.33 8.27 12.73
N GLU A 173 -23.50 8.59 11.75
CA GLU A 173 -22.54 9.69 11.78
C GLU A 173 -23.08 10.97 11.12
N TRP A 174 -24.15 10.83 10.32
CA TRP A 174 -24.75 11.91 9.54
C TRP A 174 -26.10 12.31 10.14
N ASN A 175 -26.32 13.61 10.23
CA ASN A 175 -27.61 14.18 10.64
C ASN A 175 -28.04 15.18 9.58
N ASN A 176 -28.35 14.65 8.40
CA ASN A 176 -28.76 15.45 7.25
C ASN A 176 -30.15 16.02 7.50
N SER A 177 -30.31 17.32 7.27
CA SER A 177 -31.56 18.04 7.54
C SER A 177 -32.64 17.74 6.52
N TRP A 178 -32.29 17.18 5.36
CA TRP A 178 -33.22 16.96 4.25
C TRP A 178 -33.15 15.54 3.70
N SER A 179 -34.35 15.00 3.43
CA SER A 179 -34.56 13.78 2.67
C SER A 179 -35.25 14.13 1.35
N MET A 180 -35.01 13.34 0.31
CA MET A 180 -35.47 13.56 -1.05
C MET A 180 -35.98 12.25 -1.65
N THR A 181 -37.28 12.17 -1.92
CA THR A 181 -37.87 11.01 -2.62
C THR A 181 -38.08 11.36 -4.08
N CYS A 182 -37.56 10.55 -5.00
CA CYS A 182 -37.64 10.82 -6.43
C CYS A 182 -38.29 9.66 -7.20
N GLU A 183 -39.09 10.00 -8.22
CA GLU A 183 -39.74 9.05 -9.12
C GLU A 183 -39.44 9.42 -10.58
N PRO A 184 -38.96 8.47 -11.42
CA PRO A 184 -38.78 8.72 -12.84
C PRO A 184 -40.14 8.82 -13.54
N VAL A 185 -40.29 9.80 -14.43
CA VAL A 185 -41.55 10.07 -15.15
C VAL A 185 -41.38 9.86 -16.64
N SER A 186 -42.28 9.09 -17.26
CA SER A 186 -42.24 8.73 -18.68
C SER A 186 -42.90 9.75 -19.62
N HIS A 187 -43.61 10.74 -19.08
CA HIS A 187 -44.38 11.71 -19.86
C HIS A 187 -43.74 13.10 -19.94
N VAL A 188 -43.82 13.70 -21.13
CA VAL A 188 -43.32 15.04 -21.45
C VAL A 188 -44.42 16.06 -21.13
N GLY A 189 -44.35 16.67 -19.95
CA GLY A 189 -45.30 17.71 -19.55
C GLY A 189 -44.77 18.50 -18.36
N ILE A 190 -44.08 19.61 -18.63
CA ILE A 190 -43.63 20.57 -17.62
C ILE A 190 -44.39 21.86 -17.90
N ASP A 191 -45.45 22.12 -17.12
CA ASP A 191 -46.34 23.26 -17.38
C ASP A 191 -45.65 24.62 -17.16
N HIS A 192 -44.65 24.72 -16.27
CA HIS A 192 -43.91 25.96 -15.98
C HIS A 192 -42.50 25.69 -15.44
N GLY A 193 -41.50 25.48 -16.32
CA GLY A 193 -40.11 25.25 -15.93
C GLY A 193 -39.14 26.28 -16.51
N ASN A 194 -38.08 26.58 -15.77
CA ASN A 194 -36.92 27.30 -16.32
C ASN A 194 -36.03 26.30 -17.07
N TYR A 195 -35.39 26.76 -18.14
CA TYR A 195 -34.52 25.91 -18.95
C TYR A 195 -33.30 26.68 -19.46
N ASP A 196 -32.24 25.93 -19.72
CA ASP A 196 -31.03 26.39 -20.40
C ASP A 196 -30.62 25.28 -21.36
N SER A 197 -29.81 25.64 -22.35
CA SER A 197 -29.47 24.76 -23.44
C SER A 197 -28.03 24.90 -23.87
N ALA A 198 -27.45 23.77 -24.28
CA ALA A 198 -26.18 23.69 -24.98
C ALA A 198 -26.40 23.09 -26.37
N ASP A 199 -25.78 23.67 -27.38
CA ASP A 199 -25.93 23.26 -28.77
C ASP A 199 -24.57 23.03 -29.46
N PHE A 200 -24.64 22.22 -30.51
CA PHE A 200 -23.58 22.06 -31.49
C PHE A 200 -24.19 22.10 -32.89
N TYR A 201 -23.73 23.03 -33.74
CA TYR A 201 -24.33 23.30 -35.05
C TYR A 201 -23.53 22.64 -36.18
N THR A 202 -24.23 22.19 -37.22
CA THR A 202 -23.57 21.81 -38.48
C THR A 202 -23.49 22.99 -39.45
N ASN A 203 -24.54 23.82 -39.50
CA ASN A 203 -24.65 25.02 -40.32
C ASN A 203 -25.64 26.01 -39.67
N ALA A 204 -25.91 27.15 -40.32
CA ALA A 204 -26.81 28.19 -39.80
C ALA A 204 -28.22 27.66 -39.49
N THR A 205 -28.75 26.81 -40.38
CA THR A 205 -30.14 26.30 -40.33
C THR A 205 -30.35 25.04 -39.49
N LEU A 206 -29.28 24.41 -38.98
CA LEU A 206 -29.34 23.05 -38.47
C LEU A 206 -28.47 22.83 -37.23
N ILE A 207 -29.14 22.53 -36.12
CA ILE A 207 -28.51 22.09 -34.87
C ILE A 207 -28.21 20.61 -35.00
N LYS A 208 -26.93 20.23 -34.96
CA LYS A 208 -26.51 18.82 -34.99
C LYS A 208 -27.03 18.10 -33.75
N ASP A 209 -26.75 18.66 -32.59
CA ASP A 209 -27.14 18.14 -31.30
C ASP A 209 -27.51 19.30 -30.38
N LEU A 210 -28.59 19.14 -29.64
CA LEU A 210 -29.05 20.09 -28.62
C LEU A 210 -29.31 19.36 -27.32
N LEU A 211 -28.73 19.83 -26.23
CA LEU A 211 -29.04 19.43 -24.87
C LEU A 211 -29.81 20.56 -24.20
N ILE A 212 -30.99 20.26 -23.66
CA ILE A 212 -31.78 21.18 -22.85
C ILE A 212 -31.92 20.56 -21.47
N CYS A 213 -31.62 21.32 -20.42
CA CYS A 213 -31.93 20.94 -19.04
C CYS A 213 -33.03 21.87 -18.52
N MET A 214 -33.99 21.29 -17.81
CA MET A 214 -35.16 21.97 -17.28
C MET A 214 -35.25 21.74 -15.78
N TYR A 215 -35.64 22.78 -15.05
CA TYR A 215 -35.90 22.74 -13.62
C TYR A 215 -37.15 23.52 -13.26
N ALA A 216 -38.02 22.91 -12.47
CA ALA A 216 -39.18 23.54 -11.87
C ALA A 216 -39.24 23.15 -10.39
N ALA A 217 -39.66 24.08 -9.53
CA ALA A 217 -39.83 23.82 -8.11
C ALA A 217 -41.06 24.55 -7.57
N ASN A 218 -41.75 23.89 -6.65
CA ASN A 218 -42.87 24.40 -5.90
C ASN A 218 -42.55 24.26 -4.40
N TYR A 219 -42.57 25.40 -3.71
CA TYR A 219 -42.20 25.51 -2.31
C TYR A 219 -43.47 25.61 -1.46
N SER A 220 -43.62 24.74 -0.47
CA SER A 220 -44.80 24.72 0.42
C SER A 220 -44.39 24.59 1.89
N ASP A 221 -45.36 24.77 2.78
CA ASP A 221 -45.19 24.62 4.23
C ASP A 221 -44.13 25.59 4.78
N TRP A 222 -44.33 26.88 4.55
CA TRP A 222 -43.47 27.93 5.10
C TRP A 222 -43.52 27.95 6.63
N ASP A 223 -42.36 27.87 7.28
CA ASP A 223 -42.23 27.94 8.73
C ASP A 223 -41.38 29.15 9.14
N GLU A 224 -42.05 30.19 9.64
CA GLU A 224 -41.41 31.40 10.19
C GLU A 224 -40.65 31.12 11.49
N ALA A 225 -41.03 30.09 12.26
CA ALA A 225 -40.42 29.80 13.55
C ALA A 225 -39.05 29.12 13.42
N SER A 226 -38.74 28.56 12.24
CA SER A 226 -37.48 27.85 11.99
C SER A 226 -36.24 28.75 11.93
N GLY A 227 -36.38 30.07 11.84
CA GLY A 227 -35.25 31.00 11.89
C GLY A 227 -35.59 32.44 11.46
N PRO A 228 -34.65 33.38 11.56
CA PRO A 228 -34.88 34.80 11.21
C PRO A 228 -35.27 35.02 9.74
N PHE A 229 -35.06 34.01 8.89
CA PHE A 229 -35.38 34.06 7.47
C PHE A 229 -36.54 33.14 7.07
N GLY A 230 -37.16 32.42 8.01
CA GLY A 230 -38.12 31.33 7.74
C GLY A 230 -37.53 30.20 6.87
N THR A 231 -38.21 29.07 6.75
CA THR A 231 -37.75 27.94 5.90
C THR A 231 -38.96 27.20 5.34
N TYR A 232 -38.95 26.88 4.05
CA TYR A 232 -39.97 25.99 3.49
C TYR A 232 -39.68 24.57 3.94
N ARG A 233 -40.68 23.84 4.44
CA ARG A 233 -40.46 22.47 4.94
C ARG A 233 -40.58 21.40 3.86
N THR A 234 -41.21 21.74 2.74
CA THR A 234 -41.45 20.86 1.62
C THR A 234 -41.09 21.56 0.31
N VAL A 235 -40.32 20.87 -0.54
CA VAL A 235 -40.00 21.34 -1.90
C VAL A 235 -40.34 20.23 -2.88
N ASN A 236 -41.33 20.45 -3.73
CA ASN A 236 -41.66 19.54 -4.84
C ASN A 236 -41.00 20.07 -6.10
N MET A 237 -40.10 19.32 -6.72
CA MET A 237 -39.34 19.75 -7.87
C MET A 237 -39.36 18.73 -9.00
N SER A 238 -39.17 19.22 -10.23
CA SER A 238 -39.04 18.42 -11.44
C SER A 238 -37.75 18.80 -12.15
N MET A 239 -36.92 17.79 -12.42
CA MET A 239 -35.70 17.92 -13.21
C MET A 239 -35.87 17.13 -14.49
N ALA A 240 -35.54 17.72 -15.63
CA ALA A 240 -35.59 17.02 -16.89
C ALA A 240 -34.42 17.39 -17.80
N SER A 241 -34.08 16.44 -18.66
CA SER A 241 -33.14 16.63 -19.77
C SER A 241 -33.82 16.20 -21.07
N LEU A 242 -33.67 17.03 -22.09
CA LEU A 242 -34.09 16.75 -23.46
C LEU A 242 -32.87 16.85 -24.36
N HIS A 243 -32.55 15.77 -25.07
CA HIS A 243 -31.59 15.78 -26.16
C HIS A 243 -32.33 15.69 -27.49
N LEU A 244 -32.01 16.59 -28.42
CA LEU A 244 -32.51 16.57 -29.79
C LEU A 244 -31.32 16.42 -30.74
N HIS A 245 -31.44 15.48 -31.68
CA HIS A 245 -30.48 15.28 -32.76
C HIS A 245 -31.08 15.78 -34.07
N ASN A 246 -30.27 16.50 -34.84
CA ASN A 246 -30.62 17.03 -36.16
C ASN A 246 -31.88 17.90 -36.11
N ALA A 247 -31.90 18.90 -35.21
CA ALA A 247 -33.03 19.78 -34.98
C ALA A 247 -32.95 21.03 -35.89
N PRO A 248 -34.02 21.41 -36.60
CA PRO A 248 -34.05 22.64 -37.38
C PRO A 248 -33.82 23.87 -36.50
N LYS A 249 -32.95 24.78 -36.93
CA LYS A 249 -32.75 26.10 -36.32
C LYS A 249 -33.63 27.13 -37.03
N ASN A 250 -34.18 28.07 -36.28
CA ASN A 250 -34.80 29.25 -36.87
C ASN A 250 -33.74 30.32 -37.09
N ASP A 251 -33.48 30.67 -38.35
CA ASP A 251 -32.48 31.68 -38.74
C ASP A 251 -32.95 33.13 -38.45
N SER A 252 -34.23 33.34 -38.13
CA SER A 252 -34.81 34.68 -38.17
C SER A 252 -34.41 35.60 -37.01
N ASP A 253 -33.90 35.07 -35.89
CA ASP A 253 -33.38 35.87 -34.76
C ASP A 253 -32.66 34.99 -33.72
N ASP A 254 -31.33 35.13 -33.54
CA ASP A 254 -30.58 34.41 -32.49
C ASP A 254 -31.04 34.80 -31.06
N TYR A 255 -31.76 35.92 -30.92
CA TYR A 255 -32.32 36.41 -29.67
C TYR A 255 -33.80 36.06 -29.45
N ALA A 256 -34.47 35.42 -30.42
CA ALA A 256 -35.86 35.02 -30.22
C ALA A 256 -35.97 33.88 -29.18
N PRO A 257 -37.01 33.90 -28.32
CA PRO A 257 -37.27 32.84 -27.35
C PRO A 257 -37.55 31.47 -28.00
N CYS A 258 -37.95 31.46 -29.28
CA CYS A 258 -38.11 30.23 -30.08
C CYS A 258 -36.97 30.12 -31.11
N ARG A 259 -35.88 29.44 -30.72
CA ARG A 259 -34.71 29.16 -31.57
C ARG A 259 -34.92 28.00 -32.56
N PHE A 260 -36.06 27.33 -32.47
CA PHE A 260 -36.38 26.14 -33.26
C PHE A 260 -37.08 26.50 -34.55
N GLY A 261 -36.54 26.01 -35.66
CA GLY A 261 -37.19 26.09 -36.97
C GLY A 261 -38.31 25.06 -37.09
N GLN A 262 -39.19 25.25 -38.06
CA GLN A 262 -40.19 24.24 -38.41
C GLN A 262 -39.53 23.11 -39.21
N GLY A 263 -39.68 21.86 -38.75
CA GLY A 263 -39.21 20.69 -39.49
C GLY A 263 -39.16 19.42 -38.64
N ALA A 264 -38.69 18.33 -39.24
CA ALA A 264 -38.53 17.05 -38.55
C ALA A 264 -37.26 17.06 -37.69
N VAL A 265 -37.36 16.54 -36.47
CA VAL A 265 -36.21 16.22 -35.61
C VAL A 265 -35.77 14.79 -35.94
N GLY A 266 -34.47 14.56 -36.09
CA GLY A 266 -33.93 13.23 -36.43
C GLY A 266 -34.19 12.19 -35.33
N SER A 267 -33.82 12.54 -34.10
CA SER A 267 -34.17 11.75 -32.91
C SER A 267 -34.26 12.64 -31.67
N ALA A 268 -35.03 12.21 -30.67
CA ALA A 268 -35.17 12.92 -29.42
C ALA A 268 -35.14 11.93 -28.25
N PHE A 269 -34.40 12.29 -27.19
CA PHE A 269 -34.34 11.55 -25.95
C PHE A 269 -34.76 12.44 -24.80
N TYR A 270 -35.63 11.92 -23.94
CA TYR A 270 -36.16 12.67 -22.82
C TYR A 270 -36.02 11.87 -21.54
N THR A 271 -35.52 12.54 -20.52
CA THR A 271 -35.42 12.01 -19.16
C THR A 271 -36.05 13.01 -18.21
N ARG A 272 -36.89 12.54 -17.30
CA ARG A 272 -37.45 13.35 -16.22
C ARG A 272 -37.47 12.59 -14.90
N VAL A 273 -37.22 13.32 -13.83
CA VAL A 273 -37.40 12.87 -12.46
C VAL A 273 -38.16 13.94 -11.67
N ASP A 274 -39.21 13.49 -10.97
CA ASP A 274 -39.95 14.32 -10.03
C ASP A 274 -39.52 13.95 -8.62
N CYS A 275 -39.17 14.95 -7.81
CA CYS A 275 -38.64 14.77 -6.48
C CYS A 275 -39.40 15.59 -5.45
N ALA A 276 -39.64 15.01 -4.28
CA ALA A 276 -40.18 15.68 -3.11
C ALA A 276 -39.11 15.71 -2.01
N LEU A 277 -38.64 16.91 -1.67
CA LEU A 277 -37.77 17.12 -0.52
C LEU A 277 -38.58 17.47 0.72
N ARG A 278 -38.17 16.89 1.85
CA ARG A 278 -38.77 17.14 3.15
C ARG A 278 -37.69 17.35 4.19
N LEU A 279 -37.88 18.37 5.01
CA LEU A 279 -37.06 18.62 6.18
C LEU A 279 -37.30 17.50 7.21
N THR A 280 -36.28 16.70 7.51
CA THR A 280 -36.36 15.50 8.35
C THR A 280 -36.52 15.84 9.83
N ASN A 281 -35.93 16.95 10.27
CA ASN A 281 -35.88 17.36 11.67
C ASN A 281 -36.80 18.57 11.94
N ASN A 282 -37.73 18.40 12.89
CA ASN A 282 -38.63 19.48 13.33
C ASN A 282 -37.91 20.62 14.09
N ARG A 283 -36.64 20.44 14.45
CA ARG A 283 -35.84 21.44 15.16
C ARG A 283 -34.46 21.50 14.52
N ILE A 284 -34.23 22.53 13.72
CA ILE A 284 -32.90 22.86 13.22
C ILE A 284 -32.18 23.61 14.35
N GLN A 285 -31.03 23.09 14.80
CA GLN A 285 -30.27 23.73 15.89
C GLN A 285 -29.75 25.11 15.48
N ASP A 286 -29.32 25.25 14.24
CA ASP A 286 -28.84 26.50 13.66
C ASP A 286 -29.27 26.61 12.19
N PRO A 287 -30.36 27.35 11.88
CA PRO A 287 -30.93 27.43 10.53
C PRO A 287 -30.05 28.14 9.52
N ALA A 288 -28.96 28.78 9.97
CA ALA A 288 -27.98 29.38 9.07
C ALA A 288 -27.01 28.37 8.47
N TRP A 289 -26.90 27.15 9.03
CA TRP A 289 -25.86 26.17 8.70
C TRP A 289 -26.41 24.77 8.41
N ILE A 290 -27.30 24.72 7.44
CA ILE A 290 -27.86 23.49 6.85
C ILE A 290 -27.88 23.61 5.33
N ALA A 291 -28.04 22.49 4.63
CA ALA A 291 -28.34 22.50 3.21
C ALA A 291 -29.64 23.27 2.96
N PHE A 292 -29.66 24.06 1.89
CA PHE A 292 -30.69 25.09 1.74
C PHE A 292 -31.35 25.08 0.34
N PRO A 293 -32.21 24.07 0.06
CA PRO A 293 -32.89 23.91 -1.24
C PRO A 293 -33.96 24.96 -1.54
N ASP A 294 -34.34 25.76 -0.55
CA ASP A 294 -35.45 26.71 -0.60
C ASP A 294 -35.05 28.17 -0.88
N ILE A 295 -33.85 28.40 -1.42
CA ILE A 295 -33.35 29.75 -1.74
C ILE A 295 -34.00 30.41 -2.96
N GLY A 296 -34.95 29.73 -3.61
CA GLY A 296 -35.57 30.23 -4.83
C GLY A 296 -34.59 30.35 -6.01
N ASP A 297 -33.45 29.66 -5.94
CA ASP A 297 -32.48 29.55 -7.05
C ASP A 297 -32.99 28.59 -8.15
N VAL A 298 -34.18 28.87 -8.65
CA VAL A 298 -34.79 28.09 -9.74
C VAL A 298 -34.08 28.38 -11.07
N PHE A 299 -33.31 29.47 -11.14
CA PHE A 299 -32.68 29.95 -12.36
C PHE A 299 -31.28 29.37 -12.62
N ASN A 300 -30.48 29.01 -11.61
CA ASN A 300 -29.11 28.57 -11.88
C ASN A 300 -28.93 27.04 -11.89
N ILE A 301 -29.86 26.27 -11.34
CA ILE A 301 -29.76 24.80 -11.28
C ILE A 301 -29.68 24.18 -12.69
N HIS A 302 -30.59 24.56 -13.58
CA HIS A 302 -30.66 23.99 -14.92
C HIS A 302 -29.48 24.44 -15.79
N SER A 303 -29.01 25.69 -15.64
CA SER A 303 -27.78 26.18 -16.30
C SER A 303 -26.55 25.43 -15.79
N SER A 304 -26.48 25.18 -14.48
CA SER A 304 -25.42 24.38 -13.87
C SER A 304 -25.44 22.92 -14.34
N MET A 305 -26.63 22.32 -14.53
CA MET A 305 -26.76 21.00 -15.15
C MET A 305 -26.18 21.00 -16.57
N VAL A 306 -26.58 21.96 -17.41
CA VAL A 306 -26.02 22.10 -18.77
C VAL A 306 -24.50 22.21 -18.68
N GLY A 307 -23.98 23.11 -17.85
CA GLY A 307 -22.54 23.30 -17.66
C GLY A 307 -21.81 22.03 -17.23
N ASN A 308 -22.39 21.23 -16.32
CA ASN A 308 -21.78 19.99 -15.84
C ASN A 308 -21.65 18.92 -16.95
N TYR A 309 -22.65 18.81 -17.83
CA TYR A 309 -22.64 17.81 -18.90
C TYR A 309 -22.09 18.33 -20.23
N PHE A 310 -21.90 19.65 -20.37
CA PHE A 310 -21.54 20.32 -21.63
C PHE A 310 -20.29 19.76 -22.28
N THR A 311 -19.21 19.58 -21.50
CA THR A 311 -17.92 19.15 -22.04
C THR A 311 -18.01 17.75 -22.66
N ARG A 312 -18.67 16.80 -21.98
CA ARG A 312 -18.90 15.45 -22.51
C ARG A 312 -19.79 15.49 -23.74
N PHE A 313 -20.93 16.16 -23.64
CA PHE A 313 -21.89 16.32 -24.73
C PHE A 313 -21.23 16.87 -26.01
N LYS A 314 -20.43 17.93 -25.87
CA LYS A 314 -19.73 18.56 -26.99
C LYS A 314 -18.67 17.64 -27.60
N GLN A 315 -17.95 16.89 -26.76
CA GLN A 315 -16.96 15.92 -27.23
C GLN A 315 -17.61 14.80 -28.05
N GLU A 316 -18.69 14.19 -27.55
CA GLU A 316 -19.45 13.13 -28.23
C GLU A 316 -20.02 13.65 -29.56
N SER A 317 -20.63 14.84 -29.55
CA SER A 317 -21.18 15.48 -30.75
C SER A 317 -20.08 15.78 -31.78
N MET A 318 -18.91 16.29 -31.38
CA MET A 318 -17.79 16.54 -32.30
C MET A 318 -17.23 15.25 -32.91
N ALA A 319 -17.11 14.19 -32.11
CA ALA A 319 -16.64 12.88 -32.56
C ALA A 319 -17.64 12.19 -33.49
N GLY A 320 -18.92 12.58 -33.44
CA GLY A 320 -20.00 11.88 -34.13
C GLY A 320 -20.38 10.56 -33.45
N ASP A 321 -20.08 10.47 -32.15
CA ASP A 321 -20.47 9.34 -31.31
C ASP A 321 -21.96 9.46 -30.92
N GLU A 322 -22.54 8.37 -30.41
CA GLU A 322 -23.88 8.41 -29.81
C GLU A 322 -23.84 9.28 -28.54
N ILE A 323 -24.75 10.25 -28.45
CA ILE A 323 -24.81 11.17 -27.31
C ILE A 323 -25.29 10.42 -26.07
N SER A 324 -24.51 10.48 -24.99
CA SER A 324 -24.86 9.88 -23.71
C SER A 324 -26.05 10.61 -23.08
N VAL A 325 -27.23 10.00 -23.16
CA VAL A 325 -28.45 10.50 -22.52
C VAL A 325 -28.26 10.59 -21.01
N ILE A 326 -28.62 11.72 -20.41
CA ILE A 326 -28.58 11.91 -18.95
C ILE A 326 -29.65 11.02 -18.33
N SER A 327 -29.25 10.07 -17.48
CA SER A 327 -30.20 9.13 -16.86
C SER A 327 -30.98 9.81 -15.70
N PRO A 328 -32.15 9.26 -15.27
CA PRO A 328 -32.87 9.80 -14.12
C PRO A 328 -32.00 9.84 -12.85
N ARG A 329 -31.16 8.82 -12.68
CA ARG A 329 -30.22 8.73 -11.56
C ARG A 329 -29.16 9.84 -11.61
N ASP A 330 -28.68 10.19 -12.81
CA ASP A 330 -27.70 11.26 -12.97
C ASP A 330 -28.31 12.62 -12.64
N LEU A 331 -29.54 12.89 -13.10
CA LEU A 331 -30.30 14.10 -12.70
C LEU A 331 -30.48 14.16 -11.18
N GLN A 332 -30.89 13.04 -10.57
CA GLN A 332 -31.07 12.95 -9.13
C GLN A 332 -29.75 13.16 -8.37
N ARG A 333 -28.63 12.61 -8.84
CA ARG A 333 -27.31 12.74 -8.19
C ARG A 333 -26.70 14.12 -8.36
N PHE A 334 -26.97 14.78 -9.48
CA PHE A 334 -26.46 16.13 -9.72
C PHE A 334 -27.02 17.13 -8.71
N TYR A 335 -28.29 17.00 -8.31
CA TYR A 335 -28.92 17.97 -7.42
C TYR A 335 -28.23 18.08 -6.03
N PRO A 336 -28.05 17.01 -5.24
CA PRO A 336 -27.28 17.08 -4.00
C PRO A 336 -25.84 17.57 -4.19
N THR A 337 -25.22 17.22 -5.32
CA THR A 337 -23.88 17.68 -5.69
C THR A 337 -23.83 19.20 -5.86
N TYR A 338 -24.79 19.75 -6.61
CA TYR A 338 -24.93 21.19 -6.82
C TYR A 338 -25.19 21.90 -5.49
N MET A 339 -26.16 21.42 -4.72
CA MET A 339 -26.58 22.02 -3.46
C MET A 339 -25.42 22.12 -2.47
N VAL A 340 -24.73 21.01 -2.18
CA VAL A 340 -23.64 21.03 -1.20
C VAL A 340 -22.45 21.85 -1.66
N THR A 341 -22.12 21.84 -2.95
CA THR A 341 -21.02 22.67 -3.49
C THR A 341 -21.36 24.16 -3.46
N LYS A 342 -22.61 24.53 -3.76
CA LYS A 342 -23.11 25.91 -3.65
C LYS A 342 -23.08 26.39 -2.20
N ASP A 343 -23.67 25.60 -1.30
CA ASP A 343 -23.88 26.00 0.09
C ASP A 343 -22.57 26.07 0.90
N THR A 344 -21.47 25.51 0.39
CA THR A 344 -20.16 25.52 1.08
C THR A 344 -19.20 26.59 0.58
N GLN A 345 -19.66 27.51 -0.28
CA GLN A 345 -18.82 28.57 -0.86
C GLN A 345 -18.21 29.55 0.17
N LEU A 346 -18.90 29.82 1.29
CA LEU A 346 -18.34 30.60 2.39
C LEU A 346 -17.16 29.93 3.11
N LYS A 347 -16.90 28.66 2.84
CA LYS A 347 -15.79 27.89 3.40
C LYS A 347 -15.74 27.94 4.92
N ARG A 348 -16.87 27.83 5.63
CA ARG A 348 -16.88 27.72 7.09
C ARG A 348 -16.27 26.37 7.49
N PRO A 349 -15.03 26.34 8.01
CA PRO A 349 -14.36 25.07 8.26
C PRO A 349 -14.87 24.46 9.56
N VAL A 350 -15.21 23.18 9.53
CA VAL A 350 -15.61 22.40 10.71
C VAL A 350 -14.95 21.03 10.66
N GLN A 351 -14.61 20.53 11.85
CA GLN A 351 -14.14 19.17 12.03
C GLN A 351 -15.27 18.29 12.53
N ARG A 352 -15.50 17.16 11.86
CA ARG A 352 -16.44 16.12 12.31
C ARG A 352 -15.74 14.78 12.37
N LYS A 353 -16.13 13.95 13.34
CA LYS A 353 -15.69 12.56 13.42
C LYS A 353 -16.51 11.75 12.43
N ILE A 354 -15.89 11.37 11.32
CA ILE A 354 -16.53 10.56 10.28
C ILE A 354 -15.67 9.37 9.92
N SER A 355 -16.30 8.35 9.37
CA SER A 355 -15.67 7.14 8.88
C SER A 355 -14.90 7.39 7.59
N VAL A 356 -13.61 7.05 7.60
CA VAL A 356 -12.73 7.16 6.44
C VAL A 356 -12.12 5.81 6.10
N LYS A 357 -12.15 5.44 4.81
CA LYS A 357 -11.39 4.32 4.26
C LYS A 357 -9.92 4.72 4.24
N VAL A 358 -9.16 4.20 5.21
CA VAL A 358 -7.70 4.30 5.23
C VAL A 358 -7.08 3.02 4.72
N VAL A 359 -5.96 3.14 4.01
CA VAL A 359 -5.15 1.99 3.62
C VAL A 359 -4.41 1.52 4.87
N ALA A 360 -4.56 0.24 5.21
CA ALA A 360 -3.85 -0.39 6.31
C ALA A 360 -3.14 -1.66 5.83
N VAL A 361 -2.08 -2.03 6.55
CA VAL A 361 -1.33 -3.26 6.28
C VAL A 361 -1.93 -4.40 7.11
N GLN A 362 -2.22 -5.52 6.45
CA GLN A 362 -2.61 -6.77 7.10
C GLN A 362 -1.42 -7.74 7.10
N LEU A 363 -1.23 -8.40 8.24
CA LEU A 363 -0.23 -9.44 8.45
C LEU A 363 -0.91 -10.81 8.53
N SER A 364 -0.34 -11.82 7.89
CA SER A 364 -0.87 -13.19 7.90
C SER A 364 -0.76 -13.82 9.29
N ASN A 365 -1.88 -14.33 9.83
CA ASN A 365 -1.90 -15.02 11.12
C ASN A 365 -1.09 -16.32 11.09
N GLY A 366 -1.05 -17.00 9.94
CA GLY A 366 -0.21 -18.18 9.75
C GLY A 366 1.28 -17.86 9.85
N PHE A 367 1.70 -16.73 9.26
CA PHE A 367 3.07 -16.24 9.40
C PHE A 367 3.41 -15.95 10.88
N ILE A 368 2.53 -15.23 11.59
CA ILE A 368 2.71 -14.94 13.02
C ILE A 368 2.86 -16.25 13.80
N ALA A 369 1.97 -17.22 13.59
CA ALA A 369 1.99 -18.49 14.30
C ALA A 369 3.30 -19.28 14.07
N VAL A 370 3.75 -19.41 12.82
CA VAL A 370 4.99 -20.12 12.48
C VAL A 370 6.20 -19.46 13.14
N PHE A 371 6.31 -18.13 13.07
CA PHE A 371 7.44 -17.42 13.68
C PHE A 371 7.37 -17.37 15.21
N SER A 372 6.18 -17.35 15.80
CA SER A 372 6.02 -17.51 17.25
C SER A 372 6.44 -18.89 17.73
N ILE A 373 6.11 -19.95 17.00
CA ILE A 373 6.56 -21.32 17.30
C ILE A 373 8.09 -21.41 17.18
N LEU A 374 8.67 -20.87 16.11
CA LEU A 374 10.12 -20.83 15.92
C LEU A 374 10.81 -20.07 17.06
N ALA A 375 10.30 -18.89 17.43
CA ALA A 375 10.83 -18.12 18.56
C ALA A 375 10.74 -18.89 19.88
N LEU A 376 9.63 -19.61 20.14
CA LEU A 376 9.49 -20.46 21.31
C LEU A 376 10.56 -21.57 21.33
N PHE A 377 10.82 -22.23 20.20
CA PHE A 377 11.89 -23.23 20.10
C PHE A 377 13.27 -22.64 20.36
N ILE A 378 13.56 -21.42 19.87
CA ILE A 378 14.80 -20.71 20.15
C ILE A 378 14.94 -20.45 21.65
N CYS A 379 13.88 -19.95 22.30
CA CYS A 379 13.89 -19.69 23.74
C CYS A 379 14.10 -20.97 24.56
N LEU A 380 13.40 -22.07 24.22
CA LEU A 380 13.55 -23.36 24.89
C LEU A 380 14.93 -23.97 24.67
N GLY A 381 15.46 -23.92 23.44
CA GLY A 381 16.80 -24.39 23.12
C GLY A 381 17.88 -23.57 23.84
N GLY A 382 17.73 -22.24 23.85
CA GLY A 382 18.63 -21.34 24.58
C GLY A 382 18.61 -21.61 26.08
N ALA A 383 17.43 -21.74 26.70
CA ALA A 383 17.30 -22.08 28.11
C ALA A 383 17.89 -23.44 28.45
N ALA A 384 17.65 -24.46 27.63
CA ALA A 384 18.24 -25.78 27.80
C ALA A 384 19.77 -25.75 27.68
N HIS A 385 20.31 -24.99 26.72
CA HIS A 385 21.75 -24.80 26.56
C HIS A 385 22.37 -24.12 27.79
N VAL A 386 21.76 -23.03 28.28
CA VAL A 386 22.21 -22.33 29.48
C VAL A 386 22.14 -23.23 30.70
N LEU A 387 21.06 -23.98 30.90
CA LEU A 387 20.92 -24.95 31.99
C LEU A 387 22.00 -26.02 31.93
N LEU A 388 22.31 -26.55 30.73
CA LEU A 388 23.37 -27.53 30.54
C LEU A 388 24.75 -26.96 30.87
N LEU A 389 25.02 -25.72 30.46
CA LEU A 389 26.26 -25.02 30.81
C LEU A 389 26.40 -24.83 32.33
N PHE A 390 25.34 -24.42 33.01
CA PHE A 390 25.36 -24.26 34.47
C PHE A 390 25.55 -25.59 35.20
N ARG A 391 24.80 -26.63 34.80
CA ARG A 391 24.85 -27.94 35.46
C ARG A 391 26.20 -28.65 35.28
N ASN A 392 26.82 -28.48 34.12
CA ASN A 392 28.05 -29.19 33.77
C ASN A 392 29.27 -28.26 33.71
N ARG A 393 29.25 -27.11 34.38
CA ARG A 393 30.30 -26.08 34.27
C ARG A 393 31.71 -26.64 34.41
N GLY A 394 31.95 -27.47 35.44
CA GLY A 394 33.27 -28.09 35.65
C GLY A 394 33.70 -29.07 34.56
N ALA A 395 32.77 -29.76 33.90
CA ALA A 395 33.10 -30.65 32.78
C ALA A 395 33.28 -29.86 31.47
N MET A 396 32.52 -28.77 31.30
CA MET A 396 32.59 -27.92 30.10
C MET A 396 33.84 -27.05 30.07
N ASP A 397 34.39 -26.66 31.22
CA ASP A 397 35.65 -25.92 31.30
C ASP A 397 36.85 -26.76 30.82
N LEU A 398 36.74 -28.10 30.84
CA LEU A 398 37.75 -29.03 30.33
C LEU A 398 37.58 -29.36 28.85
N LEU A 399 36.42 -29.06 28.26
CA LEU A 399 36.11 -29.39 26.87
C LEU A 399 36.55 -28.25 25.94
N PRO A 400 37.10 -28.56 24.76
CA PRO A 400 37.47 -27.54 23.78
C PRO A 400 36.21 -26.77 23.33
N GLN A 401 36.15 -25.46 23.57
CA GLN A 401 34.92 -24.65 23.39
C GLN A 401 34.59 -24.31 21.94
N SER A 402 35.57 -24.46 21.05
CA SER A 402 35.43 -24.21 19.61
C SER A 402 35.90 -25.39 18.76
N LYS A 403 35.41 -25.45 17.52
CA LYS A 403 35.89 -26.41 16.50
C LYS A 403 37.41 -26.27 16.27
N LEU A 404 37.93 -25.05 16.42
CA LEU A 404 39.36 -24.77 16.32
C LEU A 404 40.13 -25.41 17.49
N ASP A 405 39.62 -25.33 18.71
CA ASP A 405 40.26 -25.96 19.87
C ASP A 405 40.32 -27.49 19.71
N TRP A 406 39.26 -28.10 19.16
CA TRP A 406 39.25 -29.53 18.84
C TRP A 406 40.28 -29.90 17.77
N LEU A 407 40.36 -29.14 16.68
CA LEU A 407 41.38 -29.34 15.65
C LEU A 407 42.78 -29.21 16.24
N LEU A 408 43.00 -28.24 17.13
CA LEU A 408 44.27 -28.02 17.79
C LEU A 408 44.66 -29.21 18.68
N GLU A 409 43.73 -29.70 19.48
CA GLU A 409 43.93 -30.86 20.35
C GLU A 409 44.26 -32.11 19.53
N CYS A 410 43.57 -32.31 18.39
CA CYS A 410 43.86 -33.39 17.45
C CYS A 410 45.25 -33.26 16.80
N ILE A 411 45.69 -32.05 16.45
CA ILE A 411 47.03 -31.82 15.87
C ILE A 411 48.11 -32.08 16.94
N ILE A 412 47.94 -31.54 18.15
CA ILE A 412 48.89 -31.69 19.25
C ILE A 412 49.03 -33.16 19.65
N SER A 413 47.92 -33.89 19.78
CA SER A 413 47.93 -35.31 20.14
C SER A 413 48.53 -36.22 19.07
N ARG A 414 48.55 -35.77 17.80
CA ARG A 414 49.10 -36.53 16.66
C ARG A 414 50.54 -36.17 16.32
N SER A 415 51.10 -35.11 16.91
CA SER A 415 52.51 -34.78 16.76
C SER A 415 53.33 -35.95 17.30
N PRO A 416 54.03 -36.72 16.45
CA PRO A 416 54.77 -37.89 16.90
C PRO A 416 55.77 -37.41 17.94
N SER A 417 55.70 -37.99 19.14
CA SER A 417 56.75 -37.86 20.14
C SER A 417 58.03 -38.18 19.39
N ARG A 418 58.88 -37.17 19.20
CA ARG A 418 60.10 -37.21 18.41
C ARG A 418 60.86 -38.48 18.81
N SER A 419 60.66 -39.56 18.06
CA SER A 419 61.21 -40.85 18.40
C SER A 419 62.70 -40.70 18.28
N GLY A 420 63.37 -41.07 19.36
CA GLY A 420 64.79 -40.84 19.58
C GLY A 420 65.60 -41.09 18.31
N VAL A 421 66.37 -40.06 17.94
CA VAL A 421 67.62 -40.30 17.25
C VAL A 421 68.46 -41.12 18.22
N ASP A 422 68.74 -42.36 17.79
CA ASP A 422 69.63 -43.31 18.43
C ASP A 422 70.89 -42.63 18.98
N SER A 423 70.98 -42.57 20.30
CA SER A 423 72.26 -42.42 20.99
C SER A 423 72.47 -43.70 21.78
N ARG A 424 73.18 -44.65 21.16
CA ARG A 424 73.71 -45.85 21.84
C ARG A 424 74.50 -45.42 23.07
N GLY A 425 74.01 -45.77 24.25
CA GLY A 425 74.72 -45.69 25.51
C GLY A 425 74.17 -46.74 26.48
N PRO A 426 75.02 -47.45 27.23
CA PRO A 426 74.61 -48.66 27.94
C PRO A 426 73.84 -48.37 29.23
N ILE A 427 72.98 -49.33 29.56
CA ILE A 427 72.06 -49.46 30.71
C ILE A 427 72.80 -49.22 32.05
N PRO A 428 72.16 -48.56 33.03
CA PRO A 428 71.77 -49.32 34.22
C PRO A 428 70.32 -49.06 34.73
N SER A 429 69.67 -50.19 35.03
CA SER A 429 68.76 -50.49 36.14
C SER A 429 67.72 -49.47 36.66
N ARG A 430 66.45 -49.88 36.51
CA ARG A 430 65.34 -49.85 37.49
C ARG A 430 65.44 -48.85 38.66
N VAL A 431 64.54 -47.87 38.67
CA VAL A 431 63.69 -47.57 39.83
C VAL A 431 62.27 -47.33 39.32
N ALA A 432 61.33 -48.06 39.91
CA ALA A 432 59.91 -47.86 39.71
C ALA A 432 59.49 -46.55 40.39
N ASP A 433 58.86 -45.66 39.64
CA ASP A 433 57.86 -44.77 40.22
C ASP A 433 56.84 -44.42 39.14
N ALA A 434 55.60 -44.86 39.38
CA ALA A 434 54.44 -44.48 38.59
C ALA A 434 54.09 -43.03 38.94
N GLY A 435 54.89 -42.09 38.44
CA GLY A 435 54.63 -40.66 38.55
C GLY A 435 53.39 -40.32 37.74
N ALA A 436 52.35 -39.85 38.44
CA ALA A 436 51.15 -39.30 37.84
C ALA A 436 51.53 -38.26 36.77
N VAL A 437 51.13 -38.52 35.53
CA VAL A 437 51.25 -37.56 34.43
C VAL A 437 50.44 -36.33 34.82
N VAL A 438 51.15 -35.26 35.22
CA VAL A 438 50.54 -33.97 35.54
C VAL A 438 49.88 -33.46 34.26
N PRO A 439 48.55 -33.23 34.24
CA PRO A 439 47.87 -32.68 33.08
C PRO A 439 48.46 -31.30 32.79
N LEU A 440 49.13 -31.16 31.66
CA LEU A 440 49.73 -29.89 31.27
C LEU A 440 48.60 -28.91 30.95
N HIS A 441 48.26 -28.04 31.90
CA HIS A 441 47.25 -27.00 31.69
C HIS A 441 47.83 -25.92 30.76
N ILE A 442 47.69 -26.12 29.45
CA ILE A 442 48.12 -25.17 28.43
C ILE A 442 47.07 -24.05 28.38
N SER A 443 47.46 -22.81 28.68
CA SER A 443 46.56 -21.65 28.61
C SER A 443 46.14 -21.36 27.17
N ALA A 444 44.94 -20.79 26.99
CA ALA A 444 44.36 -20.48 25.68
C ALA A 444 45.29 -19.60 24.80
N GLY A 445 46.06 -18.68 25.40
CA GLY A 445 47.05 -17.87 24.68
C GLY A 445 48.19 -18.69 24.08
N LYS A 446 48.65 -19.73 24.78
CA LYS A 446 49.71 -20.63 24.30
C LYS A 446 49.21 -21.58 23.21
N LYS A 447 47.94 -22.00 23.28
CA LYS A 447 47.25 -22.77 22.22
C LYS A 447 47.19 -22.00 20.89
N ARG A 448 46.83 -20.70 20.93
CA ARG A 448 46.80 -19.85 19.72
C ARG A 448 48.18 -19.65 19.09
N ALA A 449 49.20 -19.38 19.89
CA ALA A 449 50.57 -19.21 19.39
C ALA A 449 51.13 -20.50 18.74
N GLN A 450 50.76 -21.69 19.26
CA GLN A 450 51.13 -22.96 18.64
C GLN A 450 50.40 -23.24 17.32
N PHE A 451 49.14 -22.80 17.19
CA PHE A 451 48.43 -22.86 15.90
C PHE A 451 49.09 -22.00 14.83
N GLU A 452 49.41 -20.75 15.18
CA GLU A 452 50.04 -19.77 14.30
C GLU A 452 51.47 -20.20 13.92
N ALA A 453 52.15 -20.97 14.78
CA ALA A 453 53.48 -21.51 14.54
C ALA A 453 53.50 -22.92 13.90
N ALA A 454 52.36 -23.57 13.69
CA ALA A 454 52.31 -24.91 13.10
C ALA A 454 52.63 -24.86 11.60
N VAL A 455 53.67 -25.58 11.18
CA VAL A 455 54.06 -25.72 9.77
C VAL A 455 53.25 -26.87 9.16
N TYR A 456 52.30 -26.55 8.28
CA TYR A 456 51.50 -27.55 7.58
C TYR A 456 52.29 -28.14 6.41
N SER A 457 52.51 -29.46 6.43
CA SER A 457 53.06 -30.19 5.28
C SER A 457 52.05 -30.18 4.13
N THR A 458 52.45 -29.68 2.97
CA THR A 458 51.65 -29.68 1.73
C THR A 458 51.81 -30.98 0.93
N MET A 459 52.56 -31.97 1.41
CA MET A 459 52.73 -33.25 0.71
C MET A 459 51.52 -34.15 0.91
N TRP A 460 50.55 -34.02 0.01
CA TRP A 460 49.50 -35.02 -0.21
C TRP A 460 50.05 -36.08 -1.18
N THR A 461 50.68 -37.13 -0.66
CA THR A 461 51.10 -38.29 -1.46
C THR A 461 49.87 -39.16 -1.72
N GLY A 462 49.10 -38.80 -2.74
CA GLY A 462 48.19 -39.73 -3.41
C GLY A 462 48.96 -40.43 -4.53
N ASP A 463 49.18 -41.74 -4.37
CA ASP A 463 49.52 -42.63 -5.49
C ASP A 463 48.44 -42.50 -6.57
N VAL A 464 48.81 -41.94 -7.72
CA VAL A 464 48.00 -41.91 -8.94
C VAL A 464 48.90 -42.38 -10.07
N ASP A 465 49.13 -43.69 -10.13
CA ASP A 465 49.55 -44.38 -11.34
C ASP A 465 48.28 -44.89 -12.05
N GLN A 466 47.78 -44.10 -13.01
CA GLN A 466 47.17 -44.56 -14.28
C GLN A 466 46.49 -43.39 -14.99
N LEU A 467 47.18 -42.89 -16.02
CA LEU A 467 46.62 -42.09 -17.10
C LEU A 467 46.63 -42.97 -18.37
N PRO A 468 45.59 -42.92 -19.20
CA PRO A 468 45.79 -43.00 -20.63
C PRO A 468 45.28 -41.75 -21.33
N ASP A 469 46.18 -41.19 -22.15
CA ASP A 469 45.98 -40.47 -23.41
C ASP A 469 44.86 -39.43 -23.52
N SER A 470 45.29 -38.18 -23.47
CA SER A 470 44.56 -36.98 -23.90
C SER A 470 44.60 -36.83 -25.42
N PRO A 471 43.47 -36.54 -26.11
CA PRO A 471 43.53 -35.97 -27.45
C PRO A 471 43.59 -34.43 -27.36
N ASP A 472 44.42 -33.86 -28.24
CA ASP A 472 44.57 -32.43 -28.49
C ASP A 472 43.23 -31.74 -28.79
N ILE A 473 42.94 -30.65 -28.05
CA ILE A 473 41.92 -29.68 -28.41
C ILE A 473 42.62 -28.34 -28.66
N HIS A 474 42.68 -27.98 -29.94
CA HIS A 474 43.07 -26.65 -30.40
C HIS A 474 42.16 -25.57 -29.79
N ALA A 475 42.77 -24.60 -29.11
CA ALA A 475 42.11 -23.38 -28.68
C ALA A 475 41.82 -22.50 -29.90
N GLN A 476 40.54 -22.35 -30.22
CA GLN A 476 40.04 -21.33 -31.14
C GLN A 476 39.72 -20.05 -30.33
N PRO A 477 40.07 -18.84 -30.80
CA PRO A 477 39.79 -17.60 -30.06
C PRO A 477 38.27 -17.34 -30.06
N SER A 478 37.70 -17.11 -28.88
CA SER A 478 36.31 -16.68 -28.76
C SER A 478 36.18 -15.22 -29.18
N GLU A 479 35.64 -15.00 -30.38
CA GLU A 479 35.10 -13.73 -30.81
C GLU A 479 33.91 -13.34 -29.93
N LEU A 480 33.94 -12.08 -29.47
CA LEU A 480 32.89 -11.41 -28.73
C LEU A 480 31.71 -11.13 -29.67
N PRO A 481 30.47 -11.55 -29.39
CA PRO A 481 29.33 -11.08 -30.16
C PRO A 481 28.91 -9.70 -29.65
N ASP A 482 29.16 -8.72 -30.52
CA ASP A 482 28.55 -7.39 -30.53
C ASP A 482 27.03 -7.54 -30.45
N LYS A 483 26.44 -7.17 -29.30
CA LYS A 483 24.99 -7.10 -29.16
C LYS A 483 24.49 -5.73 -29.61
N GLY A 484 23.77 -5.80 -30.71
CA GLY A 484 23.01 -4.74 -31.36
C GLY A 484 22.33 -3.76 -30.41
N VAL A 485 22.61 -2.51 -30.72
CA VAL A 485 21.85 -1.32 -30.40
C VAL A 485 20.47 -1.40 -31.05
N GLU A 486 19.40 -1.29 -30.25
CA GLU A 486 18.07 -0.86 -30.68
C GLU A 486 17.34 -0.15 -29.51
N PRO A 487 16.32 0.70 -29.79
CA PRO A 487 16.38 2.09 -29.37
C PRO A 487 15.61 2.38 -28.09
N ARG A 488 16.11 3.39 -27.36
CA ARG A 488 15.39 4.10 -26.30
C ARG A 488 14.03 4.59 -26.81
N GLN A 489 12.95 3.97 -26.31
CA GLN A 489 11.65 4.64 -26.25
C GLN A 489 11.70 5.70 -25.15
N SER A 490 11.63 6.94 -25.61
CA SER A 490 11.44 8.15 -24.85
C SER A 490 9.99 8.16 -24.30
N SER A 491 9.83 7.94 -23.00
CA SER A 491 8.65 8.43 -22.27
C SER A 491 9.04 9.73 -21.60
N ALA A 492 8.65 10.82 -22.25
CA ALA A 492 8.83 12.18 -21.77
C ALA A 492 7.94 12.41 -20.53
N SER A 493 8.60 12.52 -19.37
CA SER A 493 8.05 13.22 -18.21
C SER A 493 7.96 14.70 -18.54
N GLY A 494 6.74 15.18 -18.83
CA GLY A 494 6.42 16.60 -18.95
C GLY A 494 6.52 17.30 -17.60
N LEU A 495 7.72 17.78 -17.27
CA LEU A 495 8.00 18.63 -16.12
C LEU A 495 7.84 20.09 -16.57
N LEU A 496 6.63 20.63 -16.41
CA LEU A 496 6.31 22.03 -16.70
C LEU A 496 7.03 22.92 -15.67
N LYS A 497 8.20 23.44 -16.06
CA LYS A 497 8.88 24.55 -15.41
C LYS A 497 8.03 25.81 -15.60
N SER A 498 7.37 26.23 -14.52
CA SER A 498 6.74 27.54 -14.39
C SER A 498 7.83 28.63 -14.48
N GLN A 499 8.00 29.24 -15.64
CA GLN A 499 8.69 30.51 -15.79
C GLN A 499 7.82 31.61 -15.17
N ARG A 500 8.27 32.13 -14.04
CA ARG A 500 7.73 33.32 -13.38
C ARG A 500 8.31 34.54 -14.09
N THR A 501 7.53 35.11 -15.01
CA THR A 501 7.81 36.40 -15.65
C THR A 501 7.36 37.52 -14.70
N THR A 502 8.31 38.27 -14.19
CA THR A 502 8.13 39.54 -13.48
C THR A 502 7.81 40.63 -14.50
N PRO A 503 6.77 41.46 -14.33
CA PRO A 503 6.70 42.75 -15.01
C PRO A 503 7.35 43.82 -14.13
N GLY A 504 8.16 44.62 -14.79
CA GLY A 504 8.93 45.71 -14.22
C GLY A 504 8.09 46.86 -13.71
N ARG A 505 8.70 47.49 -12.72
CA ARG A 505 8.41 48.79 -12.13
C ARG A 505 8.49 49.88 -13.21
N GLY A 506 7.38 50.57 -13.46
CA GLY A 506 7.34 51.82 -14.22
C GLY A 506 6.64 52.88 -13.37
N THR A 507 7.42 53.82 -12.87
CA THR A 507 7.02 55.09 -12.24
C THR A 507 6.93 56.17 -13.30
N GLU A 508 5.83 56.93 -13.30
CA GLU A 508 5.60 58.30 -13.82
C GLU A 508 4.07 58.41 -14.03
N GLU A 509 3.36 59.50 -13.81
CA GLU A 509 3.57 60.78 -13.15
C GLU A 509 2.15 61.40 -13.01
N ALA A 510 2.04 62.44 -12.20
CA ALA A 510 0.80 63.07 -11.75
C ALA A 510 0.03 63.85 -12.85
N VAL A 511 -1.31 63.78 -12.83
CA VAL A 511 -2.17 64.93 -13.21
C VAL A 511 -3.36 65.03 -12.24
N ARG A 512 -3.61 66.29 -11.87
CA ARG A 512 -4.50 66.86 -10.87
C ARG A 512 -5.73 67.44 -11.57
N ALA A 513 -6.94 67.23 -11.02
CA ALA A 513 -8.11 68.14 -11.03
C ALA A 513 -9.25 67.44 -10.25
N GLU A 514 -9.62 67.87 -9.04
CA GLU A 514 -10.56 68.95 -8.65
C GLU A 514 -12.05 68.73 -8.95
N SER A 515 -12.86 69.07 -7.92
CA SER A 515 -14.27 69.51 -7.96
C SER A 515 -15.37 68.41 -8.04
N VAL A 516 -16.02 68.02 -6.93
CA VAL A 516 -17.23 68.64 -6.30
C VAL A 516 -18.53 68.34 -7.04
N GLY A 517 -19.51 67.77 -6.33
CA GLY A 517 -20.91 67.74 -6.76
C GLY A 517 -21.79 66.77 -5.97
N SER A 518 -22.37 67.24 -4.87
CA SER A 518 -23.53 66.63 -4.22
C SER A 518 -24.79 66.77 -5.09
N GLY A 519 -25.66 65.77 -5.01
CA GLY A 519 -27.05 65.77 -5.49
C GLY A 519 -27.78 64.61 -4.89
#